data_AF-M0DH55-F1
#
_entry.id   AF-M0DH55-F1
#
_cell.length_a   1.000
_cell.length_b   1.000
_cell.length_c   1.000
_cell.angle_alpha   90.00
_cell.angle_beta   90.00
_cell.angle_gamma   90.00
#
_symmetry.space_group_name_H-M   'P 1'
#
loop_
_entity.id
_entity.type
_entity.pdbx_description
1 polymer ?
#
loop_
_entity_poly.entity_id
_entity_poly.type
_entity_poly.pdbx_seq_one_letter_code
_entity_poly.pdbx_strand_id
1 'polypeptide(L)'
;MNRDAVLATAAVGVVAVALLAVLAVPGVLADPAEEVTRPGPVDVAEMNIGYDDAAVRGETVTLDVETRVRHRGNPTRNVTLLVRAVDADSGLGATSETVDVGTLEDDGETAVRTNLTVEREGGYRIEAVLFRDDERVDEASKTVRGLEALTPAYARTTVAFSDREALPPLSFSVAEGGGNRTTLDLAASLTNAGDAPSEDLAVTFVLRQADSNVVAARTTSDVGTIRPGRTTTTTASATVPAGYNYYLDAVLTKDGVVVDTARTAANLDPTRRITVNETEEDVEFRVEDFESGGTGGERPTPAATASGGTAGGAPGFGVAVAVVALLAAALLARRRER
;
A
#
# COMPACT_ATOMS: atom_id res chain seq x y z
N MET A 1 5.05 15.23 99.74
CA MET A 1 4.52 15.02 98.36
C MET A 1 5.51 14.12 97.63
N ASN A 2 5.12 12.86 97.41
CA ASN A 2 6.02 11.78 97.01
C ASN A 2 6.37 11.88 95.53
N ARG A 3 7.63 12.20 95.23
CA ARG A 3 8.15 12.30 93.86
C ARG A 3 8.07 10.96 93.10
N ASP A 4 8.06 9.85 93.82
CA ASP A 4 7.96 8.50 93.25
C ASP A 4 6.57 8.20 92.66
N ALA A 5 5.50 8.74 93.27
CA ALA A 5 4.14 8.57 92.76
C ALA A 5 3.90 9.36 91.46
N VAL A 6 4.54 10.52 91.33
CA VAL A 6 4.46 11.38 90.13
C VAL A 6 5.21 10.77 88.95
N LEU A 7 6.36 10.14 89.21
CA LEU A 7 7.11 9.46 88.15
C LEU A 7 6.44 8.18 87.67
N ALA A 8 5.81 7.41 88.57
CA ALA A 8 5.07 6.20 88.20
C ALA A 8 3.82 6.54 87.37
N THR A 9 3.08 7.58 87.72
CA THR A 9 1.92 8.04 86.92
C THR A 9 2.33 8.64 85.58
N ALA A 10 3.44 9.38 85.53
CA ALA A 10 3.99 9.88 84.26
C ALA A 10 4.43 8.73 83.33
N ALA A 11 5.08 7.68 83.87
CA ALA A 11 5.52 6.54 83.08
C ALA A 11 4.33 5.75 82.49
N VAL A 12 3.29 5.50 83.28
CA VAL A 12 2.06 4.84 82.81
C VAL A 12 1.35 5.70 81.76
N GLY A 13 1.31 7.02 81.96
CA GLY A 13 0.75 7.96 80.98
C GLY A 13 1.49 7.94 79.64
N VAL A 14 2.83 7.94 79.66
CA VAL A 14 3.64 7.88 78.44
C VAL A 14 3.46 6.56 77.70
N VAL A 15 3.37 5.42 78.40
CA VAL A 15 3.12 4.12 77.77
C VAL A 15 1.71 4.05 77.17
N ALA A 16 0.71 4.58 77.85
CA ALA A 16 -0.66 4.63 77.34
C ALA A 16 -0.78 5.55 76.11
N VAL A 17 -0.12 6.71 76.12
CA VAL A 17 -0.08 7.63 74.98
C VAL A 17 0.71 7.03 73.81
N ALA A 18 1.81 6.31 74.06
CA ALA A 18 2.55 5.61 73.02
C ALA A 18 1.72 4.48 72.38
N LEU A 19 0.99 3.69 73.18
CA LEU A 19 0.09 2.65 72.67
C LEU A 19 -1.09 3.23 71.88
N LEU A 20 -1.66 4.34 72.33
CA LEU A 20 -2.73 5.03 71.61
C LEU A 20 -2.22 5.71 70.32
N ALA A 21 -0.98 6.19 70.31
CA ALA A 21 -0.34 6.74 69.11
C ALA A 21 -0.12 5.67 68.03
N VAL A 22 0.23 4.43 68.41
CA VAL A 22 0.33 3.30 67.46
C VAL A 22 -1.02 2.96 66.81
N LEU A 23 -2.13 3.11 67.54
CA LEU A 23 -3.48 2.88 67.02
C LEU A 23 -4.03 4.06 66.19
N ALA A 24 -3.46 5.26 66.34
CA ALA A 24 -3.93 6.47 65.69
C ALA A 24 -3.22 6.78 64.35
N VAL A 25 -2.22 5.98 63.95
CA VAL A 25 -1.61 6.06 62.61
C VAL A 25 -2.37 5.12 61.67
N PRO A 26 -3.17 5.64 60.72
CA PRO A 26 -3.79 4.81 59.70
C PRO A 26 -2.68 4.19 58.83
N GLY A 27 -2.58 2.86 58.81
CA GLY A 27 -1.68 2.13 57.90
C GLY A 27 -0.55 1.29 58.51
N VAL A 28 -0.47 1.11 59.84
CA VAL A 28 0.62 0.30 60.47
C VAL A 28 0.22 -1.17 60.70
N LEU A 29 -1.06 -1.53 60.53
CA LEU A 29 -1.51 -2.92 60.51
C LEU A 29 -1.71 -3.33 59.05
N ALA A 30 -0.63 -3.74 58.39
CA ALA A 30 -0.74 -4.53 57.17
C ALA A 30 -1.40 -5.87 57.54
N ASP A 31 -2.54 -6.16 56.93
CA ASP A 31 -3.23 -7.44 57.08
C ASP A 31 -2.30 -8.57 56.57
N PRO A 32 -1.84 -9.51 57.43
CA PRO A 32 -0.87 -10.53 57.03
C PRO A 32 -1.47 -11.66 56.18
N ALA A 33 -2.70 -11.50 55.66
CA ALA A 33 -3.43 -12.51 54.90
C ALA A 33 -3.44 -12.30 53.37
N GLU A 34 -2.87 -11.21 52.83
CA GLU A 34 -2.53 -11.18 51.39
C GLU A 34 -1.14 -11.79 51.21
N GLU A 35 -1.06 -13.11 51.10
CA GLU A 35 0.11 -13.72 50.47
C GLU A 35 0.28 -13.05 49.11
N VAL A 36 1.35 -12.28 48.93
CA VAL A 36 1.73 -11.70 47.63
C VAL A 36 2.15 -12.88 46.75
N THR A 37 1.17 -13.61 46.23
CA THR A 37 1.42 -14.73 45.35
C THR A 37 1.97 -14.14 44.05
N ARG A 38 3.17 -14.59 43.66
CA ARG A 38 3.79 -14.13 42.40
C ARG A 38 2.81 -14.39 41.26
N PRO A 39 2.48 -13.37 40.43
CA PRO A 39 1.63 -13.56 39.26
C PRO A 39 2.18 -14.66 38.35
N GLY A 40 1.28 -15.37 37.66
CA GLY A 40 1.63 -16.32 36.63
C GLY A 40 2.41 -15.66 35.49
N PRO A 41 3.32 -16.39 34.80
CA PRO A 41 3.86 -15.91 33.54
C PRO A 41 2.76 -15.76 32.49
N VAL A 42 2.88 -14.71 31.68
CA VAL A 42 2.07 -14.47 30.48
C VAL A 42 2.99 -14.25 29.29
N ASP A 43 2.65 -14.82 28.15
CA ASP A 43 3.42 -14.73 26.90
C ASP A 43 2.51 -14.76 25.67
N VAL A 44 2.99 -14.27 24.54
CA VAL A 44 2.29 -14.36 23.26
C VAL A 44 2.60 -15.71 22.62
N ALA A 45 1.60 -16.59 22.58
CA ALA A 45 1.76 -17.93 22.01
C ALA A 45 1.66 -17.93 20.48
N GLU A 46 0.75 -17.12 19.92
CA GLU A 46 0.48 -17.10 18.48
C GLU A 46 -0.06 -15.74 18.04
N MET A 47 0.26 -15.33 16.82
CA MET A 47 -0.36 -14.18 16.16
C MET A 47 -0.79 -14.53 14.74
N ASN A 48 -2.09 -14.40 14.50
CA ASN A 48 -2.74 -14.61 13.21
C ASN A 48 -3.27 -13.28 12.68
N ILE A 49 -3.13 -13.10 11.37
CA ILE A 49 -3.56 -11.87 10.69
C ILE A 49 -4.41 -12.32 9.51
N GLY A 50 -5.64 -11.84 9.46
CA GLY A 50 -6.58 -12.03 8.37
C GLY A 50 -7.22 -10.72 7.95
N TYR A 51 -8.19 -10.81 7.05
CA TYR A 51 -9.06 -9.71 6.66
C TYR A 51 -10.39 -10.28 6.18
N ASP A 52 -11.44 -9.46 6.26
CA ASP A 52 -12.71 -9.73 5.58
C ASP A 52 -12.65 -9.07 4.19
N ASP A 53 -13.13 -9.76 3.17
CA ASP A 53 -13.25 -9.22 1.81
C ASP A 53 -14.05 -7.91 1.76
N ALA A 54 -15.07 -7.78 2.63
CA ALA A 54 -15.88 -6.56 2.74
C ALA A 54 -15.12 -5.39 3.37
N ALA A 55 -13.98 -5.64 4.02
CA ALA A 55 -13.13 -4.63 4.64
C ALA A 55 -12.10 -4.02 3.68
N VAL A 56 -11.99 -4.54 2.46
CA VAL A 56 -11.10 -4.01 1.42
C VAL A 56 -11.76 -2.82 0.71
N ARG A 57 -11.16 -1.64 0.86
CA ARG A 57 -11.57 -0.39 0.19
C ARG A 57 -10.56 0.02 -0.87
N GLY A 58 -10.85 1.10 -1.60
CA GLY A 58 -9.99 1.60 -2.67
C GLY A 58 -8.56 1.86 -2.21
N GLU A 59 -8.39 2.49 -1.06
CA GLU A 59 -7.08 2.92 -0.54
C GLU A 59 -6.65 2.17 0.71
N THR A 60 -7.59 1.52 1.43
CA THR A 60 -7.33 0.94 2.76
C THR A 60 -7.89 -0.47 2.89
N VAL A 61 -7.34 -1.22 3.85
CA VAL A 61 -7.86 -2.52 4.29
C VAL A 61 -7.85 -2.57 5.81
N THR A 62 -8.90 -3.14 6.39
CA THR A 62 -8.91 -3.45 7.83
C THR A 62 -8.45 -4.90 8.04
N LEU A 63 -7.35 -5.06 8.75
CA LEU A 63 -6.77 -6.33 9.14
C LEU A 63 -7.35 -6.77 10.49
N ASP A 64 -7.82 -8.02 10.56
CA ASP A 64 -8.17 -8.69 11.83
C ASP A 64 -6.91 -9.37 12.37
N VAL A 65 -6.47 -8.94 13.55
CA VAL A 65 -5.30 -9.47 14.24
C VAL A 65 -5.76 -10.24 15.46
N GLU A 66 -5.66 -11.56 15.40
CA GLU A 66 -5.91 -12.45 16.53
C GLU A 66 -4.57 -12.80 17.21
N THR A 67 -4.43 -12.40 18.46
CA THR A 67 -3.28 -12.74 19.31
C THR A 67 -3.71 -13.70 20.40
N ARG A 68 -3.03 -14.84 20.53
CA ARG A 68 -3.25 -15.78 21.62
C ARG A 68 -2.30 -15.49 22.76
N VAL A 69 -2.85 -15.05 23.88
CA VAL A 69 -2.11 -14.80 25.12
C VAL A 69 -2.18 -16.04 25.98
N ARG A 70 -1.02 -16.63 26.28
CA ARG A 70 -0.91 -17.79 27.14
C ARG A 70 -0.67 -17.38 28.58
N HIS A 71 -1.38 -18.02 29.50
CA HIS A 71 -1.23 -17.84 30.94
C HIS A 71 -1.00 -19.20 31.62
N ARG A 72 -0.17 -19.21 32.67
CA ARG A 72 0.03 -20.38 33.54
C ARG A 72 0.19 -19.98 35.01
N GLY A 73 -0.36 -20.78 35.91
CA GLY A 73 -0.17 -20.67 37.34
C GLY A 73 -1.13 -19.67 38.00
N ASN A 74 -0.59 -18.85 38.89
CA ASN A 74 -1.41 -17.94 39.71
C ASN A 74 -2.04 -16.84 38.87
N PRO A 75 -3.22 -16.31 39.25
CA PRO A 75 -3.88 -15.23 38.52
C PRO A 75 -2.97 -14.04 38.20
N THR A 76 -3.06 -13.56 36.96
CA THR A 76 -2.32 -12.39 36.47
C THR A 76 -3.30 -11.29 36.11
N ARG A 77 -3.23 -10.18 36.85
CA ARG A 77 -4.12 -9.01 36.70
C ARG A 77 -3.50 -7.96 35.77
N ASN A 78 -4.33 -7.00 35.33
CA ASN A 78 -3.91 -5.82 34.56
C ASN A 78 -3.12 -6.16 33.29
N VAL A 79 -3.54 -7.21 32.59
CA VAL A 79 -2.95 -7.60 31.31
C VAL A 79 -3.55 -6.72 30.21
N THR A 80 -2.69 -6.11 29.40
CA THR A 80 -3.07 -5.25 28.27
C THR A 80 -2.28 -5.64 27.04
N LEU A 81 -2.91 -5.57 25.86
CA LEU A 81 -2.28 -5.85 24.59
C LEU A 81 -2.29 -4.61 23.71
N LEU A 82 -1.11 -4.13 23.31
CA LEU A 82 -0.96 -3.11 22.26
C LEU A 82 -0.65 -3.80 20.93
N VAL A 83 -1.45 -3.57 19.91
CA VAL A 83 -1.20 -4.04 18.54
C VAL A 83 -0.98 -2.83 17.66
N ARG A 84 0.14 -2.77 16.93
CA ARG A 84 0.46 -1.64 16.03
C ARG A 84 0.93 -2.10 14.67
N ALA A 85 0.61 -1.32 13.65
CA ALA A 85 1.17 -1.45 12.32
C ALA A 85 2.31 -0.44 12.14
N VAL A 86 3.48 -0.93 11.75
CA VAL A 86 4.63 -0.13 11.38
C VAL A 86 4.89 -0.33 9.90
N ASP A 87 4.96 0.75 9.14
CA ASP A 87 5.30 0.70 7.72
C ASP A 87 6.66 0.01 7.52
N ALA A 88 6.69 -1.01 6.67
CA ALA A 88 7.84 -1.91 6.54
C ALA A 88 9.03 -1.26 5.83
N ASP A 89 8.78 -0.19 5.05
CA ASP A 89 9.81 0.49 4.25
C ASP A 89 10.40 1.69 4.99
N SER A 90 9.56 2.55 5.57
CA SER A 90 9.96 3.75 6.30
C SER A 90 10.22 3.51 7.78
N GLY A 91 9.66 2.44 8.36
CA GLY A 91 9.71 2.17 9.80
C GLY A 91 8.83 3.09 10.65
N LEU A 92 7.97 3.90 10.03
CA LEU A 92 7.06 4.80 10.74
C LEU A 92 5.81 4.07 11.23
N GLY A 93 5.29 4.47 12.38
CA GLY A 93 4.01 3.93 12.89
C GLY A 93 2.85 4.43 12.04
N ALA A 94 2.04 3.50 11.52
CA ALA A 94 0.86 3.79 10.71
C ALA A 94 -0.40 3.89 11.57
N THR A 95 -0.64 2.89 12.42
CA THR A 95 -1.79 2.84 13.32
C THR A 95 -1.53 1.92 14.52
N SER A 96 -2.33 2.04 15.58
CA SER A 96 -2.23 1.19 16.75
C SER A 96 -3.54 1.12 17.52
N GLU A 97 -3.78 -0.01 18.17
CA GLU A 97 -4.95 -0.27 19.01
C GLU A 97 -4.50 -0.93 20.32
N THR A 98 -5.12 -0.56 21.43
CA THR A 98 -4.84 -1.12 22.75
C THR A 98 -6.10 -1.80 23.29
N VAL A 99 -5.95 -3.03 23.77
CA VAL A 99 -7.05 -3.82 24.31
C VAL A 99 -6.73 -4.25 25.73
N ASP A 100 -7.63 -3.95 26.65
CA ASP A 100 -7.60 -4.47 28.01
C ASP A 100 -7.97 -5.96 28.00
N VAL A 101 -6.99 -6.83 28.29
CA VAL A 101 -7.20 -8.28 28.41
C VAL A 101 -7.76 -8.60 29.81
N GLY A 102 -7.41 -7.79 30.81
CA GLY A 102 -7.95 -7.88 32.16
C GLY A 102 -7.19 -8.86 33.03
N THR A 103 -7.90 -9.79 33.68
CA THR A 103 -7.31 -10.79 34.57
C THR A 103 -7.36 -12.17 33.92
N LEU A 104 -6.22 -12.84 33.89
CA LEU A 104 -6.09 -14.23 33.44
C LEU A 104 -5.94 -15.12 34.67
N GLU A 105 -6.93 -15.99 34.90
CA GLU A 105 -6.98 -16.86 36.09
C GLU A 105 -6.66 -18.32 35.73
N ASP A 106 -7.14 -18.78 34.58
CA ASP A 106 -7.01 -20.16 34.13
C ASP A 106 -5.70 -20.41 33.37
N ASP A 107 -5.18 -21.63 33.49
CA ASP A 107 -4.11 -22.13 32.61
C ASP A 107 -4.65 -22.31 31.19
N GLY A 108 -4.00 -21.71 30.20
CA GLY A 108 -4.40 -21.86 28.81
C GLY A 108 -4.08 -20.66 27.93
N GLU A 109 -4.76 -20.59 26.78
CA GLU A 109 -4.63 -19.50 25.80
C GLU A 109 -5.95 -18.73 25.71
N THR A 110 -5.87 -17.40 25.80
CA THR A 110 -6.98 -16.48 25.57
C THR A 110 -6.78 -15.78 24.24
N ALA A 111 -7.77 -15.85 23.35
CA ALA A 111 -7.74 -15.16 22.07
C ALA A 111 -8.19 -13.71 22.22
N VAL A 112 -7.34 -12.78 21.81
CA VAL A 112 -7.60 -11.32 21.81
C VAL A 112 -7.61 -10.86 20.35
N ARG A 113 -8.71 -10.25 19.91
CA ARG A 113 -8.88 -9.79 18.52
C ARG A 113 -8.88 -8.28 18.45
N THR A 114 -8.14 -7.76 17.48
CA THR A 114 -7.95 -6.32 17.26
C THR A 114 -8.01 -6.01 15.77
N ASN A 115 -8.65 -4.92 15.39
CA ASN A 115 -8.75 -4.48 14.01
C ASN A 115 -7.80 -3.32 13.73
N LEU A 116 -6.94 -3.44 12.72
CA LEU A 116 -6.04 -2.36 12.28
C LEU A 116 -6.37 -1.94 10.85
N THR A 117 -6.69 -0.66 10.62
CA THR A 117 -6.89 -0.13 9.27
C THR A 117 -5.60 0.50 8.76
N VAL A 118 -5.13 0.02 7.61
CA VAL A 118 -3.88 0.45 6.96
C VAL A 118 -4.11 0.77 5.49
N GLU A 119 -3.23 1.56 4.88
CA GLU A 119 -3.25 1.80 3.44
C GLU A 119 -2.84 0.55 2.67
N ARG A 120 -3.42 0.33 1.49
CA ARG A 120 -3.14 -0.86 0.66
C ARG A 120 -1.85 -0.79 -0.12
N GLU A 121 -1.34 0.41 -0.42
CA GLU A 121 -0.13 0.56 -1.25
C GLU A 121 1.17 0.15 -0.54
N GLY A 122 1.11 -0.14 0.77
CA GLY A 122 2.27 -0.44 1.60
C GLY A 122 2.37 -1.90 2.10
N GLY A 123 3.55 -2.21 2.65
CA GLY A 123 3.76 -3.38 3.49
C GLY A 123 3.88 -2.98 4.96
N TYR A 124 3.42 -3.82 5.88
CA TYR A 124 3.42 -3.50 7.31
C TYR A 124 4.03 -4.61 8.14
N ARG A 125 4.84 -4.23 9.12
CA ARG A 125 5.19 -5.08 10.26
C ARG A 125 4.15 -4.83 11.36
N ILE A 126 3.33 -5.84 11.61
CA ILE A 126 2.37 -5.83 12.71
C ILE A 126 3.11 -6.32 13.96
N GLU A 127 3.06 -5.54 15.04
CA GLU A 127 3.71 -5.81 16.31
C GLU A 127 2.66 -5.88 17.41
N ALA A 128 2.67 -6.96 18.19
CA ALA A 128 1.83 -7.17 19.36
C ALA A 128 2.73 -7.13 20.60
N VAL A 129 2.50 -6.16 21.48
CA VAL A 129 3.26 -5.95 22.71
C VAL A 129 2.35 -6.20 23.90
N LEU A 130 2.71 -7.19 24.72
CA LEU A 130 1.95 -7.57 25.91
C LEU A 130 2.49 -6.82 27.12
N PHE A 131 1.59 -6.26 27.92
CA PHE A 131 1.88 -5.55 29.15
C PHE A 131 1.19 -6.22 30.34
N ARG A 132 1.84 -6.14 31.50
CA ARG A 132 1.27 -6.43 32.82
C ARG A 132 1.66 -5.29 33.75
N ASP A 133 0.67 -4.64 34.36
CA ASP A 133 0.91 -3.49 35.25
C ASP A 133 1.77 -2.39 34.56
N ASP A 134 1.47 -2.08 33.29
CA ASP A 134 2.21 -1.16 32.42
C ASP A 134 3.68 -1.55 32.11
N GLU A 135 4.15 -2.70 32.61
CA GLU A 135 5.45 -3.25 32.26
C GLU A 135 5.32 -4.19 31.06
N ARG A 136 6.14 -3.98 30.05
CA ARG A 136 6.21 -4.86 28.89
C ARG A 136 6.75 -6.23 29.30
N VAL A 137 5.97 -7.27 29.03
CA VAL A 137 6.30 -8.66 29.38
C VAL A 137 6.69 -9.52 28.18
N ASP A 138 6.12 -9.25 27.00
CA ASP A 138 6.46 -10.00 25.77
C ASP A 138 6.17 -9.19 24.48
N GLU A 139 6.72 -9.62 23.35
CA GLU A 139 6.41 -9.08 22.01
C GLU A 139 6.43 -10.17 20.93
N ALA A 140 5.47 -10.08 20.01
CA ALA A 140 5.47 -10.83 18.75
C ALA A 140 5.35 -9.88 17.55
N SER A 141 5.87 -10.30 16.39
CA SER A 141 5.70 -9.54 15.15
C SER A 141 5.51 -10.42 13.91
N LYS A 142 4.82 -9.90 12.90
CA LYS A 142 4.58 -10.56 11.60
C LYS A 142 4.48 -9.50 10.52
N THR A 143 5.06 -9.77 9.37
CA THR A 143 5.04 -8.84 8.23
C THR A 143 3.96 -9.25 7.23
N VAL A 144 3.19 -8.28 6.76
CA VAL A 144 2.18 -8.41 5.70
C VAL A 144 2.60 -7.52 4.52
N ARG A 145 2.49 -8.03 3.30
CA ARG A 145 2.86 -7.35 2.05
C ARG A 145 1.85 -7.72 0.96
N GLY A 146 1.81 -6.94 -0.13
CA GLY A 146 0.93 -7.24 -1.26
C GLY A 146 -0.54 -6.87 -1.03
N LEU A 147 -0.80 -5.88 -0.17
CA LEU A 147 -2.17 -5.44 0.13
C LEU A 147 -2.81 -4.70 -1.05
N GLU A 148 -1.98 -4.18 -1.96
CA GLU A 148 -2.37 -3.54 -3.21
C GLU A 148 -3.03 -4.53 -4.18
N ALA A 149 -2.72 -5.82 -4.07
CA ALA A 149 -3.34 -6.87 -4.89
C ALA A 149 -4.78 -7.21 -4.45
N LEU A 150 -5.23 -6.74 -3.29
CA LEU A 150 -6.58 -7.02 -2.78
C LEU A 150 -7.62 -6.21 -3.55
N THR A 151 -8.43 -6.84 -4.39
CA THR A 151 -9.49 -6.13 -5.12
C THR A 151 -10.69 -5.84 -4.20
N PRO A 152 -11.11 -4.57 -4.05
CA PRO A 152 -12.33 -4.20 -3.31
C PRO A 152 -13.56 -4.90 -3.88
N ALA A 153 -14.54 -5.20 -3.03
CA ALA A 153 -15.74 -5.93 -3.43
C ALA A 153 -16.48 -5.29 -4.63
N TYR A 154 -16.53 -3.95 -4.69
CA TYR A 154 -17.17 -3.21 -5.79
C TYR A 154 -16.41 -3.30 -7.13
N ALA A 155 -15.09 -3.54 -7.09
CA ALA A 155 -14.25 -3.68 -8.28
C ALA A 155 -14.03 -5.16 -8.65
N ARG A 156 -14.50 -6.08 -7.80
CA ARG A 156 -14.33 -7.52 -8.01
C ARG A 156 -15.37 -8.02 -9.00
N THR A 157 -14.88 -8.54 -10.12
CA THR A 157 -15.71 -9.23 -11.10
C THR A 157 -14.96 -10.43 -11.65
N THR A 158 -15.73 -11.43 -12.05
CA THR A 158 -15.26 -12.60 -12.80
C THR A 158 -15.62 -12.50 -14.28
N VAL A 159 -16.20 -11.36 -14.70
CA VAL A 159 -16.50 -11.06 -16.10
C VAL A 159 -15.37 -10.28 -16.71
N ALA A 160 -14.85 -10.79 -17.82
CA ALA A 160 -13.81 -10.17 -18.63
C ALA A 160 -14.16 -10.31 -20.12
N PHE A 161 -13.48 -9.57 -20.98
CA PHE A 161 -13.50 -9.83 -22.42
C PHE A 161 -13.00 -11.25 -22.71
N SER A 162 -13.54 -11.88 -23.74
CA SER A 162 -13.21 -13.26 -24.10
C SER A 162 -11.81 -13.36 -24.69
N ASP A 163 -10.95 -14.16 -24.06
CA ASP A 163 -9.62 -14.52 -24.59
C ASP A 163 -9.65 -15.76 -25.51
N ARG A 164 -10.84 -16.26 -25.87
CA ARG A 164 -10.95 -17.44 -26.74
C ARG A 164 -10.67 -17.07 -28.18
N GLU A 165 -9.75 -17.76 -28.83
CA GLU A 165 -9.37 -17.51 -30.22
C GLU A 165 -10.55 -17.57 -31.20
N ALA A 166 -11.50 -18.49 -30.97
CA ALA A 166 -12.71 -18.62 -31.79
C ALA A 166 -13.74 -17.49 -31.58
N LEU A 167 -13.63 -16.72 -30.49
CA LEU A 167 -14.52 -15.64 -30.10
C LEU A 167 -13.65 -14.47 -29.62
N PRO A 168 -13.12 -13.65 -30.55
CA PRO A 168 -12.24 -12.56 -30.18
C PRO A 168 -12.94 -11.61 -29.20
N PRO A 169 -12.17 -10.92 -28.33
CA PRO A 169 -12.73 -10.03 -27.32
C PRO A 169 -13.56 -8.92 -27.96
N LEU A 170 -13.10 -8.43 -29.12
CA LEU A 170 -13.76 -7.43 -29.93
C LEU A 170 -13.82 -7.86 -31.40
N SER A 171 -14.93 -7.55 -32.05
CA SER A 171 -15.10 -7.68 -33.49
C SER A 171 -15.94 -6.52 -34.02
N PHE A 172 -15.82 -6.26 -35.32
CA PHE A 172 -16.63 -5.27 -35.99
C PHE A 172 -16.94 -5.71 -37.41
N SER A 173 -17.99 -5.15 -37.99
CA SER A 173 -18.32 -5.30 -39.40
C SER A 173 -18.83 -3.98 -39.98
N VAL A 174 -18.70 -3.80 -41.30
CA VAL A 174 -19.24 -2.62 -41.97
C VAL A 174 -20.71 -2.87 -42.26
N ALA A 175 -21.58 -2.12 -41.60
CA ALA A 175 -23.03 -2.19 -41.80
C ALA A 175 -23.44 -1.41 -43.06
N GLU A 176 -22.86 -0.22 -43.22
CA GLU A 176 -23.13 0.66 -44.35
C GLU A 176 -21.87 1.46 -44.71
N GLY A 177 -21.57 1.53 -46.00
CA GLY A 177 -20.47 2.34 -46.55
C GLY A 177 -20.98 3.23 -47.67
N GLY A 178 -20.72 4.52 -47.59
CA GLY A 178 -21.11 5.47 -48.63
C GLY A 178 -20.75 6.92 -48.30
N GLY A 179 -20.24 7.65 -49.29
CA GLY A 179 -19.83 9.05 -49.12
C GLY A 179 -18.57 9.19 -48.26
N ASN A 180 -18.56 10.15 -47.33
CA ASN A 180 -17.41 10.45 -46.46
C ASN A 180 -17.48 9.76 -45.08
N ARG A 181 -18.40 8.80 -44.89
CA ARG A 181 -18.64 8.10 -43.62
C ARG A 181 -18.87 6.61 -43.82
N THR A 182 -18.55 5.85 -42.77
CA THR A 182 -18.74 4.41 -42.67
C THR A 182 -19.42 4.10 -41.34
N THR A 183 -20.51 3.34 -41.38
CA THR A 183 -21.19 2.82 -40.18
C THR A 183 -20.70 1.41 -39.88
N LEU A 184 -20.31 1.19 -38.63
CA LEU A 184 -19.75 -0.05 -38.12
C LEU A 184 -20.72 -0.66 -37.10
N ASP A 185 -20.97 -1.95 -37.24
CA ASP A 185 -21.52 -2.77 -36.16
C ASP A 185 -20.37 -3.30 -35.32
N LEU A 186 -20.40 -2.98 -34.04
CA LEU A 186 -19.39 -3.30 -33.04
C LEU A 186 -19.92 -4.43 -32.17
N ALA A 187 -19.06 -5.36 -31.79
CA ALA A 187 -19.41 -6.45 -30.90
C ALA A 187 -18.28 -6.72 -29.89
N ALA A 188 -18.66 -6.94 -28.64
CA ALA A 188 -17.77 -7.40 -27.58
C ALA A 188 -18.24 -8.75 -27.05
N SER A 189 -17.31 -9.70 -26.94
CA SER A 189 -17.54 -11.02 -26.35
C SER A 189 -17.09 -10.98 -24.89
N LEU A 190 -17.99 -11.25 -23.95
CA LEU A 190 -17.73 -11.20 -22.51
C LEU A 190 -17.95 -12.58 -21.90
N THR A 191 -17.05 -13.06 -21.06
CA THR A 191 -17.16 -14.36 -20.38
C THR A 191 -17.18 -14.17 -18.87
N ASN A 192 -18.19 -14.75 -18.21
CA ASN A 192 -18.20 -14.89 -16.77
C ASN A 192 -17.50 -16.21 -16.37
N ALA A 193 -16.30 -16.12 -15.82
CA ALA A 193 -15.53 -17.27 -15.35
C ALA A 193 -15.87 -17.70 -13.90
N GLY A 194 -16.72 -16.94 -13.21
CA GLY A 194 -17.07 -17.19 -11.81
C GLY A 194 -18.26 -18.12 -11.63
N ASP A 195 -18.54 -18.43 -10.37
CA ASP A 195 -19.62 -19.34 -9.95
C ASP A 195 -20.96 -18.63 -9.67
N ALA A 196 -20.99 -17.31 -9.70
CA ALA A 196 -22.18 -16.48 -9.50
C ALA A 196 -22.57 -15.71 -10.77
N PRO A 197 -23.86 -15.43 -11.01
CA PRO A 197 -24.26 -14.53 -12.09
C PRO A 197 -23.68 -13.13 -11.88
N SER A 198 -23.41 -12.41 -12.96
CA SER A 198 -22.99 -11.00 -12.91
C SER A 198 -23.98 -10.13 -13.67
N GLU A 199 -24.32 -8.99 -13.07
CA GLU A 199 -25.25 -7.98 -13.55
C GLU A 199 -24.62 -6.58 -13.48
N ASP A 200 -25.38 -5.55 -13.88
CA ASP A 200 -24.98 -4.14 -13.89
C ASP A 200 -23.68 -3.85 -14.64
N LEU A 201 -23.52 -4.55 -15.77
CA LEU A 201 -22.38 -4.43 -16.67
C LEU A 201 -22.72 -3.53 -17.84
N ALA A 202 -21.75 -2.74 -18.30
CA ALA A 202 -21.87 -1.96 -19.53
C ALA A 202 -20.54 -1.93 -20.28
N VAL A 203 -20.60 -1.93 -21.61
CA VAL A 203 -19.42 -1.78 -22.47
C VAL A 203 -19.48 -0.44 -23.18
N THR A 204 -18.45 0.39 -22.97
CA THR A 204 -18.24 1.60 -23.75
C THR A 204 -17.23 1.34 -24.86
N PHE A 205 -17.66 1.47 -26.10
CA PHE A 205 -16.82 1.41 -27.28
C PHE A 205 -16.34 2.82 -27.67
N VAL A 206 -15.05 2.94 -27.97
CA VAL A 206 -14.41 4.19 -28.41
C VAL A 206 -13.63 3.91 -29.68
N LEU A 207 -13.94 4.63 -30.75
CA LEU A 207 -13.17 4.61 -31.99
C LEU A 207 -12.25 5.82 -32.06
N ARG A 208 -10.95 5.58 -32.05
CA ARG A 208 -9.92 6.62 -32.21
C ARG A 208 -9.24 6.49 -33.55
N GLN A 209 -9.15 7.58 -34.30
CA GLN A 209 -8.45 7.60 -35.57
C GLN A 209 -6.96 7.35 -35.33
N ALA A 210 -6.38 6.41 -36.06
CA ALA A 210 -5.07 5.84 -35.72
C ALA A 210 -3.90 6.83 -35.83
N ASP A 211 -3.93 7.76 -36.80
CA ASP A 211 -2.80 8.68 -37.03
C ASP A 211 -2.81 9.90 -36.08
N SER A 212 -4.00 10.39 -35.72
CA SER A 212 -4.17 11.63 -34.94
C SER A 212 -4.62 11.38 -33.50
N ASN A 213 -4.97 10.14 -33.16
CA ASN A 213 -5.50 9.72 -31.87
C ASN A 213 -6.82 10.42 -31.45
N VAL A 214 -7.49 11.09 -32.40
CA VAL A 214 -8.76 11.80 -32.17
C VAL A 214 -9.90 10.78 -32.04
N VAL A 215 -10.73 10.92 -31.00
CA VAL A 215 -11.95 10.12 -30.84
C VAL A 215 -12.95 10.52 -31.92
N ALA A 216 -13.21 9.60 -32.86
CA ALA A 216 -14.16 9.79 -33.95
C ALA A 216 -15.59 9.40 -33.55
N ALA A 217 -15.74 8.42 -32.67
CA ALA A 217 -17.03 8.02 -32.12
C ALA A 217 -16.87 7.37 -30.73
N ARG A 218 -17.91 7.50 -29.91
CA ARG A 218 -18.07 6.81 -28.63
C ARG A 218 -19.52 6.37 -28.48
N THR A 219 -19.75 5.13 -28.06
CA THR A 219 -21.07 4.60 -27.76
C THR A 219 -21.01 3.62 -26.60
N THR A 220 -22.09 3.50 -25.84
CA THR A 220 -22.18 2.60 -24.69
C THR A 220 -23.36 1.66 -24.87
N SER A 221 -23.20 0.40 -24.48
CA SER A 221 -24.25 -0.62 -24.53
C SER A 221 -24.30 -1.36 -23.20
N ASP A 222 -25.48 -1.46 -22.61
CA ASP A 222 -25.71 -2.22 -21.40
C ASP A 222 -25.60 -3.72 -21.68
N VAL A 223 -25.11 -4.46 -20.70
CA VAL A 223 -24.93 -5.91 -20.77
C VAL A 223 -25.89 -6.54 -19.78
N GLY A 224 -26.81 -7.36 -20.30
CA GLY A 224 -27.69 -8.15 -19.44
C GLY A 224 -26.93 -9.17 -18.59
N THR A 225 -27.63 -9.81 -17.65
CA THR A 225 -27.02 -10.76 -16.73
C THR A 225 -26.27 -11.89 -17.44
N ILE A 226 -25.00 -12.11 -17.06
CA ILE A 226 -24.18 -13.22 -17.56
C ILE A 226 -24.12 -14.31 -16.48
N ARG A 227 -24.69 -15.48 -16.79
CA ARG A 227 -24.66 -16.65 -15.90
C ARG A 227 -23.24 -17.23 -15.74
N PRO A 228 -22.98 -17.97 -14.65
CA PRO A 228 -21.71 -18.67 -14.43
C PRO A 228 -21.26 -19.49 -15.63
N GLY A 229 -19.98 -19.38 -16.00
CA GLY A 229 -19.35 -20.11 -17.10
C GLY A 229 -19.88 -19.78 -18.50
N ARG A 230 -20.71 -18.75 -18.67
CA ARG A 230 -21.28 -18.37 -19.96
C ARG A 230 -20.52 -17.22 -20.60
N THR A 231 -20.58 -17.21 -21.93
CA THR A 231 -20.13 -16.11 -22.78
C THR A 231 -21.35 -15.47 -23.41
N THR A 232 -21.39 -14.14 -23.43
CA THR A 232 -22.40 -13.34 -24.14
C THR A 232 -21.73 -12.39 -25.11
N THR A 233 -22.47 -11.92 -26.11
CA THR A 233 -22.03 -10.87 -27.02
C THR A 233 -22.93 -9.66 -26.83
N THR A 234 -22.33 -8.50 -26.56
CA THR A 234 -23.02 -7.20 -26.60
C THR A 234 -22.65 -6.47 -27.88
N THR A 235 -23.60 -5.75 -28.46
CA THR A 235 -23.42 -5.04 -29.72
C THR A 235 -23.77 -3.56 -29.60
N ALA A 236 -23.18 -2.77 -30.49
CA ALA A 236 -23.48 -1.35 -30.66
C ALA A 236 -23.21 -0.95 -32.12
N SER A 237 -23.70 0.23 -32.54
CA SER A 237 -23.40 0.78 -33.86
C SER A 237 -22.76 2.15 -33.72
N ALA A 238 -21.79 2.46 -34.58
CA ALA A 238 -21.10 3.75 -34.60
C ALA A 238 -20.72 4.17 -36.01
N THR A 239 -20.83 5.46 -36.31
CA THR A 239 -20.44 6.02 -37.62
C THR A 239 -19.17 6.84 -37.48
N VAL A 240 -18.18 6.56 -38.33
CA VAL A 240 -16.89 7.24 -38.38
C VAL A 240 -16.60 7.80 -39.77
N PRO A 241 -15.69 8.78 -39.92
CA PRO A 241 -15.20 9.19 -41.24
C PRO A 241 -14.62 8.01 -42.04
N ALA A 242 -14.94 7.96 -43.33
CA ALA A 242 -14.43 6.91 -44.23
C ALA A 242 -12.95 7.15 -44.59
N GLY A 243 -12.25 6.07 -44.98
CA GLY A 243 -10.88 6.15 -45.52
C GLY A 243 -9.75 6.25 -44.49
N TYR A 244 -10.03 5.98 -43.21
CA TYR A 244 -9.03 5.98 -42.15
C TYR A 244 -9.05 4.67 -41.36
N ASN A 245 -7.92 4.33 -40.77
CA ASN A 245 -7.84 3.28 -39.78
C ASN A 245 -8.21 3.79 -38.38
N TYR A 246 -8.79 2.92 -37.56
CA TYR A 246 -9.21 3.25 -36.21
C TYR A 246 -8.73 2.19 -35.20
N TYR A 247 -8.38 2.62 -34.00
CA TYR A 247 -8.38 1.74 -32.83
C TYR A 247 -9.79 1.68 -32.26
N LEU A 248 -10.32 0.47 -32.12
CA LEU A 248 -11.54 0.19 -31.37
C LEU A 248 -11.13 -0.23 -29.96
N ASP A 249 -11.28 0.68 -29.01
CA ASP A 249 -11.16 0.41 -27.58
C ASP A 249 -12.53 0.03 -27.03
N ALA A 250 -12.58 -0.92 -26.12
CA ALA A 250 -13.75 -1.23 -25.32
C ALA A 250 -13.39 -1.22 -23.84
N VAL A 251 -14.22 -0.55 -23.05
CA VAL A 251 -14.10 -0.46 -21.60
C VAL A 251 -15.29 -1.16 -20.99
N LEU A 252 -15.05 -2.25 -20.27
CA LEU A 252 -16.05 -2.94 -19.48
C LEU A 252 -16.14 -2.28 -18.11
N THR A 253 -17.35 -1.90 -17.73
CA THR A 253 -17.65 -1.37 -16.40
C THR A 253 -18.69 -2.23 -15.69
N LYS A 254 -18.58 -2.31 -14.36
CA LYS A 254 -19.60 -2.85 -13.45
C LYS A 254 -19.96 -1.77 -12.45
N ASP A 255 -21.22 -1.37 -12.36
CA ASP A 255 -21.67 -0.27 -11.50
C ASP A 255 -20.83 1.02 -11.67
N GLY A 256 -20.39 1.31 -12.89
CA GLY A 256 -19.53 2.45 -13.22
C GLY A 256 -18.04 2.29 -12.90
N VAL A 257 -17.62 1.17 -12.32
CA VAL A 257 -16.21 0.85 -12.03
C VAL A 257 -15.61 0.13 -13.23
N VAL A 258 -14.48 0.60 -13.73
CA VAL A 258 -13.74 -0.08 -14.81
C VAL A 258 -13.18 -1.39 -14.28
N VAL A 259 -13.53 -2.49 -14.95
CA VAL A 259 -13.13 -3.83 -14.53
C VAL A 259 -12.30 -4.57 -15.58
N ASP A 260 -12.41 -4.20 -16.86
CA ASP A 260 -11.60 -4.77 -17.92
C ASP A 260 -11.56 -3.85 -19.15
N THR A 261 -10.55 -4.02 -20.01
CA THR A 261 -10.40 -3.28 -21.27
C THR A 261 -9.88 -4.17 -22.39
N ALA A 262 -10.38 -3.97 -23.61
CA ALA A 262 -9.87 -4.63 -24.80
C ALA A 262 -9.63 -3.61 -25.92
N ARG A 263 -8.70 -3.93 -26.83
CA ARG A 263 -8.43 -3.13 -28.03
C ARG A 263 -8.30 -4.00 -29.27
N THR A 264 -8.85 -3.54 -30.39
CA THR A 264 -8.60 -4.11 -31.72
C THR A 264 -8.38 -3.00 -32.75
N ALA A 265 -7.85 -3.37 -33.92
CA ALA A 265 -7.59 -2.47 -35.03
C ALA A 265 -8.66 -2.62 -36.12
N ALA A 266 -9.34 -1.52 -36.44
CA ALA A 266 -10.27 -1.43 -37.56
C ALA A 266 -9.56 -0.85 -38.79
N ASN A 267 -9.17 -1.75 -39.70
CA ASN A 267 -8.46 -1.43 -40.93
C ASN A 267 -9.44 -1.06 -42.05
N LEU A 268 -9.86 0.21 -42.12
CA LEU A 268 -10.78 0.71 -43.14
C LEU A 268 -10.07 1.54 -44.23
N ASP A 269 -8.81 1.91 -44.03
CA ASP A 269 -7.97 2.50 -45.07
C ASP A 269 -7.55 1.39 -46.05
N PRO A 270 -7.86 1.50 -47.36
CA PRO A 270 -7.46 0.50 -48.34
C PRO A 270 -5.96 0.46 -48.62
N THR A 271 -5.21 1.49 -48.24
CA THR A 271 -3.78 1.67 -48.58
C THR A 271 -2.83 1.34 -47.45
N ARG A 272 -3.29 1.40 -46.19
CA ARG A 272 -2.48 1.14 -45.00
C ARG A 272 -3.21 0.23 -44.05
N ARG A 273 -2.47 -0.62 -43.34
CA ARG A 273 -2.99 -1.43 -42.25
C ARG A 273 -2.19 -1.16 -40.99
N ILE A 274 -2.88 -1.20 -39.85
CA ILE A 274 -2.31 -1.05 -38.53
C ILE A 274 -2.55 -2.34 -37.73
N THR A 275 -1.69 -2.57 -36.73
CA THR A 275 -1.89 -3.59 -35.72
C THR A 275 -1.84 -2.97 -34.32
N VAL A 276 -2.42 -3.66 -33.33
CA VAL A 276 -2.52 -3.13 -31.95
C VAL A 276 -1.18 -3.16 -31.21
N ASN A 277 -0.25 -4.01 -31.66
CA ASN A 277 1.05 -4.26 -31.02
C ASN A 277 2.22 -3.74 -31.86
N GLU A 278 1.99 -2.75 -32.72
CA GLU A 278 3.08 -2.08 -33.42
C GLU A 278 3.75 -1.14 -32.42
N THR A 279 4.90 -1.57 -31.90
CA THR A 279 5.78 -0.76 -31.08
C THR A 279 6.11 0.52 -31.86
N GLU A 280 5.99 1.69 -31.23
CA GLU A 280 6.52 2.94 -31.78
C GLU A 280 7.95 2.67 -32.28
N GLU A 281 8.19 2.86 -33.57
CA GLU A 281 9.54 2.89 -34.09
C GLU A 281 10.18 4.13 -33.44
N ASP A 282 11.18 3.93 -32.57
CA ASP A 282 12.03 5.01 -32.06
C ASP A 282 12.69 5.67 -33.28
N VAL A 283 12.02 6.66 -33.85
CA VAL A 283 12.62 7.53 -34.85
C VAL A 283 13.58 8.40 -34.07
N GLU A 284 14.82 7.93 -33.94
CA GLU A 284 15.94 8.73 -33.47
C GLU A 284 15.96 10.00 -34.32
N PHE A 285 15.57 11.12 -33.74
CA PHE A 285 15.65 12.43 -34.36
C PHE A 285 17.13 12.73 -34.63
N ARG A 286 17.60 12.42 -35.85
CA ARG A 286 18.94 12.77 -36.31
C ARG A 286 18.86 14.15 -36.97
N VAL A 287 19.58 15.10 -36.38
CA VAL A 287 19.67 16.51 -36.84
C VAL A 287 20.32 16.61 -38.23
N GLU A 288 20.91 15.53 -38.72
CA GLU A 288 21.54 15.42 -40.04
C GLU A 288 20.54 15.57 -41.22
N ASP A 289 19.24 15.31 -41.00
CA ASP A 289 18.21 15.39 -42.06
C ASP A 289 17.76 16.83 -42.39
N PHE A 290 18.24 17.85 -41.66
CA PHE A 290 17.91 19.26 -41.89
C PHE A 290 19.06 20.08 -42.52
N GLU A 291 20.22 19.50 -42.80
CA GLU A 291 21.29 20.21 -43.51
C GLU A 291 21.18 20.00 -45.03
N SER A 292 20.31 20.79 -45.65
CA SER A 292 20.31 20.98 -47.10
C SER A 292 21.65 21.56 -47.57
N GLY A 293 22.31 20.87 -48.49
CA GLY A 293 23.62 21.24 -49.02
C GLY A 293 23.71 22.64 -49.62
N GLY A 294 24.86 23.29 -49.38
CA GLY A 294 25.28 24.53 -50.03
C GLY A 294 26.80 24.55 -50.20
N THR A 295 27.24 24.45 -51.45
CA THR A 295 28.62 24.39 -51.94
C THR A 295 29.44 25.68 -51.73
N GLY A 296 30.69 25.52 -51.29
CA GLY A 296 31.92 26.12 -51.87
C GLY A 296 32.24 27.62 -51.68
N GLY A 297 33.41 27.92 -51.12
CA GLY A 297 34.07 29.24 -51.23
C GLY A 297 35.26 29.50 -50.30
N GLU A 298 36.46 29.56 -50.88
CA GLU A 298 37.82 29.71 -50.31
C GLU A 298 38.13 30.89 -49.34
N ARG A 299 39.20 30.70 -48.53
CA ARG A 299 39.79 31.56 -47.44
C ARG A 299 40.49 32.86 -47.91
N PRO A 300 41.04 33.70 -46.99
CA PRO A 300 42.47 33.55 -46.62
C PRO A 300 42.86 33.82 -45.14
N THR A 301 43.97 33.14 -44.77
CA THR A 301 44.74 33.07 -43.50
C THR A 301 45.53 34.36 -43.16
N PRO A 302 46.04 34.52 -41.92
CA PRO A 302 47.50 34.39 -41.78
C PRO A 302 48.08 33.81 -40.46
N ALA A 303 49.22 33.14 -40.67
CA ALA A 303 50.46 33.00 -39.87
C ALA A 303 50.52 32.12 -38.60
N ALA A 304 51.55 31.25 -38.63
CA ALA A 304 51.86 30.19 -37.68
C ALA A 304 52.88 30.60 -36.61
N THR A 305 52.83 29.96 -35.43
CA THR A 305 54.04 29.62 -34.65
C THR A 305 53.80 28.30 -33.91
N ALA A 306 54.89 27.54 -33.76
CA ALA A 306 54.93 26.10 -33.60
C ALA A 306 54.80 25.56 -32.16
N SER A 307 54.46 24.26 -32.12
CA SER A 307 54.91 23.20 -31.20
C SER A 307 54.67 23.30 -29.69
N GLY A 308 54.02 22.26 -29.16
CA GLY A 308 54.16 21.84 -27.76
C GLY A 308 52.95 21.08 -27.26
N GLY A 309 52.98 19.74 -27.32
CA GLY A 309 51.94 18.90 -26.72
C GLY A 309 51.99 18.94 -25.20
N THR A 310 50.83 18.83 -24.55
CA THR A 310 50.69 18.14 -23.26
C THR A 310 49.23 17.88 -22.93
N ALA A 311 49.05 16.81 -22.16
CA ALA A 311 47.81 16.19 -21.74
C ALA A 311 47.00 17.01 -20.73
N GLY A 312 45.71 16.64 -20.63
CA GLY A 312 45.01 16.53 -19.35
C GLY A 312 44.44 17.81 -18.73
N GLY A 313 43.12 17.86 -18.60
CA GLY A 313 42.46 18.89 -17.79
C GLY A 313 40.93 18.80 -17.82
N ALA A 314 40.37 17.87 -17.04
CA ALA A 314 38.96 17.92 -16.67
C ALA A 314 38.71 19.08 -15.68
N PRO A 315 37.49 19.67 -15.63
CA PRO A 315 37.26 20.92 -14.93
C PRO A 315 37.14 20.74 -13.40
N GLY A 316 38.06 21.38 -12.66
CA GLY A 316 37.79 22.25 -11.52
C GLY A 316 36.98 21.75 -10.31
N PHE A 317 37.67 21.17 -9.32
CA PHE A 317 37.40 21.47 -7.90
C PHE A 317 38.73 21.82 -7.23
N GLY A 318 38.87 23.10 -6.88
CA GLY A 318 40.13 23.70 -6.43
C GLY A 318 40.64 23.18 -5.09
N VAL A 319 41.96 23.23 -4.97
CA VAL A 319 42.82 22.89 -3.81
C VAL A 319 42.33 23.48 -2.47
N ALA A 320 41.49 24.52 -2.50
CA ALA A 320 40.91 25.12 -1.30
C ALA A 320 40.01 24.16 -0.49
N VAL A 321 39.29 23.23 -1.14
CA VAL A 321 38.37 22.30 -0.43
C VAL A 321 39.13 21.23 0.37
N ALA A 322 40.27 20.76 -0.15
CA ALA A 322 41.09 19.73 0.50
C ALA A 322 41.72 20.23 1.81
N VAL A 323 42.10 21.51 1.88
CA VAL A 323 42.70 22.12 3.08
C VAL A 323 41.65 22.29 4.20
N VAL A 324 40.41 22.64 3.85
CA VAL A 324 39.31 22.77 4.83
C VAL A 324 38.94 21.41 5.42
N ALA A 325 38.91 20.35 4.60
CA ALA A 325 38.63 18.99 5.07
C ALA A 325 39.69 18.48 6.06
N LEU A 326 40.97 18.77 5.82
CA LEU A 326 42.06 18.38 6.71
C LEU A 326 42.04 19.13 8.06
N LEU A 327 41.68 20.42 8.06
CA LEU A 327 41.55 21.20 9.30
C LEU A 327 40.34 20.76 10.15
N ALA A 328 39.23 20.40 9.50
CA ALA A 328 38.05 19.86 10.18
C ALA A 328 38.34 18.50 10.84
N ALA A 329 39.05 17.61 10.13
CA ALA A 329 39.44 16.31 10.65
C ALA A 329 40.39 16.41 11.87
N ALA A 330 41.35 17.35 11.85
CA ALA A 330 42.27 17.58 12.95
C ALA A 330 41.58 18.16 14.21
N LEU A 331 40.56 19.01 14.05
CA LEU A 331 39.77 19.55 15.17
C LEU A 331 38.84 18.51 15.81
N LEU A 332 38.30 17.59 15.01
CA LEU A 332 37.46 16.48 15.49
C LEU A 332 38.26 15.41 16.24
N ALA A 333 39.48 15.10 15.78
CA ALA A 333 40.38 14.19 16.48
C ALA A 333 40.77 14.72 17.87
N ARG A 334 41.04 16.03 17.98
CA ARG A 334 41.47 16.66 19.24
C ARG A 334 40.35 16.77 20.30
N ARG A 335 39.08 16.57 19.91
CA ARG A 335 37.93 16.53 20.82
C ARG A 335 37.64 15.14 21.40
N ARG A 336 38.28 14.08 20.88
CA ARG A 336 38.14 12.71 21.41
C ARG A 336 39.23 12.31 22.40
N GLU A 337 40.26 13.14 22.57
CA GLU A 337 41.40 12.89 23.49
C GLU A 337 41.43 13.88 24.68
N ARG A 338 40.28 14.45 25.06
CA ARG A 338 40.11 15.19 26.33
C ARG A 338 38.94 14.65 27.11
#